data_AF-A0A7K2TF98-F1
#
_entry.id   AF-A0A7K2TF98-F1
#
_cell.length_a   1.000
_cell.length_b   1.000
_cell.length_c   1.000
_cell.angle_alpha   90.00
_cell.angle_beta   90.00
_cell.angle_gamma   90.00
#
_symmetry.space_group_name_H-M   'P 1'
#
loop_
_entity.id
_entity.type
_entity.pdbx_description
1 polymer ?
#
loop_
_entity_poly.entity_id
_entity_poly.type
_entity_poly.pdbx_seq_one_letter_code
_entity_poly.pdbx_strand_id
1 'polypeptide(L)'
;MSTQVFLASTPYGAAVFAAALDAGCLAPADRRILLVATVGEVPEAAPGVHELPGFAGVRERFDEVRSWNEAVRPLHPDSWAPRAADVPLWERCLRADWALGDGDVALVVESVTARPALSVAQVFTDAPVTVCAADARVYGPTPARLDPLLGTRVERLLHLDLAPGLAPLLLTEFGVPAATVPGAAFAAVVAEIADTAGRAAPAGAGETARAAARGSGPMTAGKADPAAARDTAPTAPAKTYRPPTRDTTPTAPGEADRPTTQGTGPMTAGKADPAAARDTAPTAPAKTYR
;
A
#
# COMPACT_ATOMS: atom_id res chain seq x y z
N MET A 1 20.52 -13.80 1.65
CA MET A 1 19.62 -13.99 0.51
C MET A 1 18.54 -12.92 0.62
N SER A 2 18.35 -12.10 -0.41
CA SER A 2 17.32 -11.06 -0.43
C SER A 2 16.09 -11.53 -1.21
N THR A 3 14.90 -11.39 -0.62
CA THR A 3 13.62 -11.71 -1.26
C THR A 3 12.79 -10.45 -1.45
N GLN A 4 12.32 -10.23 -2.67
CA GLN A 4 11.30 -9.22 -2.96
C GLN A 4 9.91 -9.87 -3.01
N VAL A 5 8.97 -9.33 -2.24
CA VAL A 5 7.56 -9.73 -2.27
C VAL A 5 6.74 -8.62 -2.92
N PHE A 6 6.16 -8.93 -4.07
CA PHE A 6 5.33 -8.04 -4.86
C PHE A 6 3.87 -8.33 -4.56
N LEU A 7 3.13 -7.38 -3.99
CA LEU A 7 1.71 -7.60 -3.72
C LEU A 7 0.84 -6.96 -4.80
N ALA A 8 0.17 -7.82 -5.59
CA ALA A 8 -0.82 -7.39 -6.58
C ALA A 8 -2.24 -7.81 -6.19
N SER A 9 -3.15 -6.84 -6.04
CA SER A 9 -4.59 -7.10 -5.92
C SER A 9 -5.34 -6.90 -7.24
N THR A 10 -4.66 -6.38 -8.27
CA THR A 10 -5.23 -6.17 -9.60
C THR A 10 -4.31 -6.70 -10.71
N PRO A 11 -4.85 -7.15 -11.86
CA PRO A 11 -4.02 -7.50 -13.02
C PRO A 11 -3.25 -6.29 -13.55
N TYR A 12 -3.80 -5.08 -13.40
CA TYR A 12 -3.15 -3.84 -13.79
C TYR A 12 -1.92 -3.55 -12.93
N GLY A 13 -2.01 -3.70 -11.61
CA GLY A 13 -0.87 -3.59 -10.70
C GLY A 13 0.22 -4.62 -11.00
N ALA A 14 -0.17 -5.86 -11.27
CA ALA A 14 0.77 -6.91 -11.68
C ALA A 14 1.51 -6.54 -12.99
N ALA A 15 0.82 -5.94 -13.96
CA ALA A 15 1.44 -5.45 -15.20
C ALA A 15 2.42 -4.28 -14.95
N VAL A 16 2.11 -3.37 -14.01
CA VAL A 16 3.04 -2.30 -13.62
C VAL A 16 4.29 -2.84 -12.94
N PHE A 17 4.18 -3.88 -12.10
CA PHE A 17 5.35 -4.53 -11.52
C PHE A 17 6.23 -5.17 -12.59
N ALA A 18 5.62 -5.89 -13.54
CA ALA A 18 6.35 -6.46 -14.67
C ALA A 18 7.10 -5.38 -15.47
N ALA A 19 6.45 -4.26 -15.78
CA ALA A 19 7.06 -3.15 -16.50
C ALA A 19 8.21 -2.50 -15.72
N ALA A 20 8.05 -2.33 -14.40
CA ALA A 20 9.10 -1.79 -13.53
C ALA A 20 10.31 -2.72 -13.43
N LEU A 21 10.08 -4.04 -13.45
CA LEU A 21 11.14 -5.04 -13.51
C LEU A 21 11.89 -4.99 -14.84
N ASP A 22 11.17 -4.98 -15.96
CA ASP A 22 11.77 -4.93 -17.31
C ASP A 22 12.59 -3.67 -17.55
N ALA A 23 12.12 -2.54 -16.99
CA ALA A 23 12.81 -1.26 -17.07
C ALA A 23 13.98 -1.11 -16.08
N GLY A 24 14.22 -2.09 -15.21
CA GLY A 24 15.28 -2.03 -14.20
C GLY A 24 15.04 -0.94 -13.14
N CYS A 25 13.78 -0.57 -12.89
CA CYS A 25 13.43 0.45 -11.89
C CYS A 25 13.60 -0.02 -10.44
N LEU A 26 13.67 -1.34 -10.25
CA LEU A 26 13.77 -2.01 -8.96
C LEU A 26 15.15 -2.64 -8.78
N ALA A 27 15.62 -2.66 -7.52
CA ALA A 27 16.88 -3.30 -7.19
C ALA A 27 16.86 -4.82 -7.53
N PRO A 28 18.00 -5.41 -7.89
CA PRO A 28 18.11 -6.86 -8.03
C PRO A 28 17.84 -7.55 -6.68
N ALA A 29 17.29 -8.76 -6.75
CA ALA A 29 17.04 -9.62 -5.60
C ALA A 29 17.34 -11.08 -5.98
N ASP A 30 17.69 -11.90 -4.99
CA ASP A 30 17.98 -13.32 -5.22
C ASP A 30 16.71 -14.12 -5.55
N ARG A 31 15.56 -13.66 -5.03
CA ARG A 31 14.25 -14.28 -5.24
C ARG A 31 13.13 -13.24 -5.30
N ARG A 32 12.15 -13.46 -6.17
CA ARG A 32 10.97 -12.61 -6.37
C ARG A 32 9.70 -13.44 -6.26
N ILE A 33 8.84 -13.07 -5.32
CA ILE A 33 7.53 -13.69 -5.11
C ILE A 33 6.46 -12.67 -5.52
N LEU A 34 5.58 -13.06 -6.44
CA LEU A 34 4.35 -12.31 -6.69
C LEU A 34 3.24 -12.85 -5.79
N LEU A 35 2.91 -12.10 -4.76
CA LEU A 35 1.80 -12.37 -3.85
C LEU A 35 0.53 -11.74 -4.44
N VAL A 36 -0.41 -12.56 -4.89
CA VAL A 36 -1.67 -12.10 -5.45
C VAL A 36 -2.78 -12.12 -4.41
N ALA A 37 -3.71 -11.16 -4.52
CA ALA A 37 -4.88 -11.10 -3.65
C ALA A 37 -6.16 -10.79 -4.44
N THR A 38 -7.25 -11.45 -4.08
CA THR A 38 -8.60 -11.13 -4.56
C THR A 38 -9.38 -10.49 -3.42
N VAL A 39 -9.87 -9.26 -3.61
CA VAL A 39 -10.41 -8.40 -2.54
C VAL A 39 -11.90 -8.06 -2.68
N GLY A 40 -12.64 -8.76 -3.55
CA GLY A 40 -14.09 -8.59 -3.68
C GLY A 40 -14.85 -9.08 -2.44
N GLU A 41 -16.15 -8.75 -2.31
CA GLU A 41 -16.99 -9.11 -1.14
C GLU A 41 -17.04 -10.62 -0.86
N VAL A 42 -17.01 -11.43 -1.92
CA VAL A 42 -16.87 -12.89 -1.84
C VAL A 42 -15.66 -13.29 -2.70
N PRO A 43 -14.44 -13.22 -2.17
CA PRO A 43 -13.22 -13.45 -2.94
C PRO A 43 -13.17 -14.81 -3.62
N GLU A 44 -13.77 -15.83 -3.02
CA GLU A 44 -13.81 -17.21 -3.52
C GLU A 44 -14.75 -17.40 -4.72
N ALA A 45 -15.61 -16.41 -4.99
CA ALA A 45 -16.55 -16.44 -6.12
C ALA A 45 -15.96 -15.85 -7.41
N ALA A 46 -14.72 -15.34 -7.37
CA ALA A 46 -14.04 -14.77 -8.52
C ALA A 46 -12.66 -15.43 -8.71
N PRO A 47 -12.17 -15.57 -9.95
CA PRO A 47 -10.83 -16.07 -10.19
C PRO A 47 -9.78 -15.14 -9.58
N GLY A 48 -8.67 -15.72 -9.14
CA GLY A 48 -7.50 -14.97 -8.71
C GLY A 48 -6.85 -14.20 -9.84
N VAL A 49 -6.08 -13.14 -9.52
CA VAL A 49 -5.30 -12.38 -10.54
C VAL A 49 -4.43 -13.31 -11.40
N HIS A 50 -3.86 -14.33 -10.78
CA HIS A 50 -3.01 -15.34 -11.41
C HIS A 50 -3.74 -16.37 -12.31
N GLU A 51 -5.07 -16.40 -12.26
CA GLU A 51 -5.93 -17.30 -13.04
C GLU A 51 -6.53 -16.58 -14.26
N LEU A 52 -6.36 -15.27 -14.35
CA LEU A 52 -6.90 -14.47 -15.45
C LEU A 52 -6.16 -14.76 -16.78
N PRO A 53 -6.88 -14.74 -17.92
CA PRO A 53 -6.25 -14.88 -19.23
C PRO A 53 -5.13 -13.87 -19.45
N GLY A 54 -4.00 -14.32 -19.99
CA GLY A 54 -2.83 -13.48 -20.25
C GLY A 54 -1.85 -13.36 -19.08
N PHE A 55 -2.17 -13.88 -17.89
CA PHE A 55 -1.29 -13.80 -16.72
C PHE A 55 0.08 -14.45 -16.93
N ALA A 56 0.21 -15.43 -17.84
CA ALA A 56 1.52 -16.03 -18.12
C ALA A 56 2.54 -14.98 -18.63
N GLY A 57 2.09 -13.93 -19.34
CA GLY A 57 2.95 -12.79 -19.74
C GLY A 57 3.40 -11.89 -18.59
N VAL A 58 2.91 -12.10 -17.36
CA VAL A 58 3.42 -11.46 -16.13
C VAL A 58 4.23 -12.47 -15.31
N ARG A 59 3.75 -13.71 -15.24
CA ARG A 59 4.30 -14.80 -14.42
C ARG A 59 5.80 -15.01 -14.60
N GLU A 60 6.32 -14.88 -15.82
CA GLU A 60 7.71 -15.22 -16.17
C GLU A 60 8.77 -14.37 -15.44
N ARG A 61 8.40 -13.21 -14.90
CA ARG A 61 9.32 -12.27 -14.21
C ARG A 61 9.52 -12.57 -12.72
N PHE A 62 8.78 -13.55 -12.21
CA PHE A 62 8.79 -13.94 -10.80
C PHE A 62 9.24 -15.39 -10.67
N ASP A 63 9.94 -15.74 -9.60
CA ASP A 63 10.29 -17.13 -9.34
C ASP A 63 9.04 -17.92 -8.95
N GLU A 64 8.15 -17.26 -8.22
CA GLU A 64 6.98 -17.90 -7.63
C GLU A 64 5.78 -16.96 -7.54
N VAL A 65 4.58 -17.53 -7.60
CA VAL A 65 3.32 -16.83 -7.34
C VAL A 65 2.66 -17.48 -6.13
N ARG A 66 2.22 -16.67 -5.16
CA ARG A 66 1.55 -17.10 -3.92
C ARG A 66 0.22 -16.39 -3.78
N SER A 67 -0.75 -17.03 -3.13
CA SER A 67 -2.07 -16.44 -2.85
C SER A 67 -2.11 -15.90 -1.42
N TRP A 68 -2.36 -14.61 -1.27
CA TRP A 68 -2.61 -14.01 0.04
C TRP A 68 -3.91 -14.55 0.65
N ASN A 69 -4.95 -14.76 -0.17
CA ASN A 69 -6.23 -15.31 0.26
C ASN A 69 -6.07 -16.67 0.96
N GLU A 70 -5.22 -17.54 0.42
CA GLU A 70 -4.91 -18.83 1.06
C GLU A 70 -4.11 -18.65 2.35
N ALA A 71 -3.12 -17.75 2.35
CA ALA A 71 -2.26 -17.50 3.51
C ALA A 71 -3.03 -16.98 4.74
N VAL A 72 -4.10 -16.20 4.53
CA VAL A 72 -4.91 -15.65 5.63
C VAL A 72 -6.21 -16.42 5.87
N ARG A 73 -6.52 -17.47 5.11
CA ARG A 73 -7.77 -18.23 5.25
C ARG A 73 -7.98 -18.68 6.72
N PRO A 74 -9.20 -18.52 7.29
CA PRO A 74 -10.48 -18.11 6.69
C PRO A 74 -10.77 -16.60 6.76
N LEU A 75 -9.76 -15.76 6.92
CA LEU A 75 -9.93 -14.32 7.10
C LEU A 75 -10.08 -13.63 5.74
N HIS A 76 -10.90 -12.58 5.69
CA HIS A 76 -11.13 -11.84 4.45
C HIS A 76 -9.96 -10.88 4.16
N PRO A 77 -9.31 -10.96 2.98
CA PRO A 77 -8.05 -10.27 2.71
C PRO A 77 -8.14 -8.74 2.73
N ASP A 78 -9.30 -8.17 2.39
CA ASP A 78 -9.51 -6.71 2.38
C ASP A 78 -9.86 -6.11 3.75
N SER A 79 -10.40 -6.90 4.68
CA SER A 79 -10.86 -6.40 5.98
C SER A 79 -9.96 -6.84 7.13
N TRP A 80 -9.23 -7.94 6.96
CA TRP A 80 -8.36 -8.48 7.99
C TRP A 80 -7.06 -7.70 8.17
N ALA A 81 -6.69 -7.46 9.42
CA ALA A 81 -5.38 -6.93 9.82
C ALA A 81 -4.82 -7.75 10.99
N PRO A 82 -3.49 -7.92 11.08
CA PRO A 82 -2.88 -8.56 12.23
C PRO A 82 -3.08 -7.69 13.49
N ARG A 83 -3.31 -8.33 14.63
CA ARG A 83 -3.20 -7.62 15.91
C ARG A 83 -1.73 -7.40 16.21
N ALA A 84 -1.39 -6.26 16.84
CA ALA A 84 0.00 -5.94 17.17
C ALA A 84 0.72 -7.06 17.95
N ALA A 85 0.03 -7.70 18.90
CA ALA A 85 0.58 -8.81 19.68
C ALA A 85 0.84 -10.09 18.85
N ASP A 86 0.12 -10.26 17.73
CA ASP A 86 0.20 -11.44 16.88
C ASP A 86 1.19 -11.25 15.72
N VAL A 87 1.69 -10.02 15.47
CA VAL A 87 2.59 -9.70 14.34
C VAL A 87 3.83 -10.60 14.29
N PRO A 88 4.59 -10.82 15.39
CA PRO A 88 5.77 -11.69 15.35
C PRO A 88 5.42 -13.16 15.03
N LEU A 89 4.24 -13.61 15.44
CA LEU A 89 3.75 -14.95 15.12
C LEU A 89 3.42 -15.06 13.64
N TRP A 90 2.72 -14.07 13.09
CA TRP A 90 2.39 -14.01 11.66
C TRP A 90 3.65 -13.97 10.80
N GLU A 91 4.63 -13.14 11.14
CA GLU A 91 5.89 -13.08 10.37
C GLU A 91 6.58 -14.45 10.37
N ARG A 92 6.68 -15.10 11.53
CA ARG A 92 7.28 -16.45 11.62
C ARG A 92 6.52 -17.47 10.77
N CYS A 93 5.19 -17.44 10.79
CA CYS A 93 4.37 -18.35 9.98
C CYS A 93 4.58 -18.11 8.48
N LEU A 94 4.56 -16.86 8.02
CA LEU A 94 4.78 -16.53 6.61
C LEU A 94 6.20 -16.85 6.15
N ARG A 95 7.22 -16.57 6.99
CA ARG A 95 8.61 -16.94 6.71
C ARG A 95 8.77 -18.45 6.56
N ALA A 96 8.09 -19.24 7.39
CA ALA A 96 8.11 -20.70 7.27
C ALA A 96 7.38 -21.19 6.01
N ASP A 97 6.15 -20.71 5.78
CA ASP A 97 5.32 -21.15 4.65
C ASP A 97 5.91 -20.76 3.28
N TRP A 98 6.52 -19.58 3.20
CA TRP A 98 7.14 -19.08 1.96
C TRP A 98 8.63 -19.41 1.88
N ALA A 99 9.16 -20.16 2.86
CA ALA A 99 10.58 -20.52 2.97
C ALA A 99 11.52 -19.32 2.80
N LEU A 100 11.25 -18.22 3.52
CA LEU A 100 12.05 -16.99 3.47
C LEU A 100 13.33 -17.09 4.32
N GLY A 101 13.36 -18.00 5.30
CA GLY A 101 14.42 -18.08 6.30
C GLY A 101 14.61 -16.75 7.05
N ASP A 102 15.85 -16.49 7.47
CA ASP A 102 16.26 -15.26 8.17
C ASP A 102 16.76 -14.17 7.22
N GLY A 103 16.53 -14.33 5.91
CA GLY A 103 16.94 -13.36 4.89
C GLY A 103 16.12 -12.07 4.92
N ASP A 104 16.66 -11.05 4.26
CA ASP A 104 16.01 -9.75 4.11
C ASP A 104 14.80 -9.86 3.19
N VAL A 105 13.70 -9.22 3.60
CA VAL A 105 12.46 -9.11 2.82
C VAL A 105 12.27 -7.66 2.44
N ALA A 106 12.06 -7.38 1.15
CA ALA A 106 11.64 -6.08 0.64
C ALA A 106 10.24 -6.19 0.04
N LEU A 107 9.38 -5.20 0.28
CA LEU A 107 8.01 -5.18 -0.22
C LEU A 107 7.89 -4.24 -1.41
N VAL A 108 7.17 -4.68 -2.43
CA VAL A 108 6.77 -3.84 -3.56
C VAL A 108 5.24 -3.92 -3.66
N VAL A 109 4.55 -2.80 -3.45
CA VAL A 109 3.09 -2.80 -3.26
C VAL A 109 2.39 -1.75 -4.11
N GLU A 110 1.14 -2.00 -4.51
CA GLU A 110 0.32 -1.02 -5.25
C GLU A 110 -0.07 0.20 -4.39
N SER A 111 -0.15 0.00 -3.07
CA SER A 111 -0.58 1.02 -2.10
C SER A 111 -0.09 0.68 -0.71
N VAL A 112 0.07 1.67 0.16
CA VAL A 112 0.31 1.49 1.62
C VAL A 112 -0.88 1.94 2.46
N THR A 113 -1.98 2.35 1.82
CA THR A 113 -3.19 2.83 2.51
C THR A 113 -4.36 1.86 2.37
N ALA A 114 -4.27 0.88 1.47
CA ALA A 114 -5.27 -0.13 1.25
C ALA A 114 -4.78 -1.52 1.67
N ARG A 115 -5.71 -2.37 2.10
CA ARG A 115 -5.46 -3.80 2.25
C ARG A 115 -5.53 -4.47 0.88
N PRO A 116 -4.79 -5.57 0.67
CA PRO A 116 -4.04 -6.33 1.67
C PRO A 116 -2.61 -5.82 1.92
N ALA A 117 -2.13 -4.86 1.12
CA ALA A 117 -0.76 -4.34 1.20
C ALA A 117 -0.39 -3.82 2.58
N LEU A 118 -1.29 -3.04 3.17
CA LEU A 118 -1.12 -2.55 4.54
C LEU A 118 -0.94 -3.70 5.55
N SER A 119 -1.73 -4.77 5.44
CA SER A 119 -1.65 -5.91 6.36
C SER A 119 -0.33 -6.66 6.21
N VAL A 120 0.16 -6.85 4.98
CA VAL A 120 1.47 -7.48 4.73
C VAL A 120 2.61 -6.62 5.26
N ALA A 121 2.56 -5.30 5.04
CA ALA A 121 3.57 -4.37 5.55
C ALA A 121 3.58 -4.30 7.09
N GLN A 122 2.43 -4.49 7.74
CA GLN A 122 2.32 -4.61 9.19
C GLN A 122 2.92 -5.91 9.74
N VAL A 123 2.87 -7.01 8.96
CA VAL A 123 3.48 -8.28 9.37
C VAL A 123 5.00 -8.21 9.27
N PHE A 124 5.54 -7.74 8.14
CA PHE A 124 6.99 -7.60 7.96
C PHE A 124 7.44 -6.22 8.44
N THR A 125 7.60 -6.01 9.74
CA THR A 125 7.79 -4.67 10.33
C THR A 125 9.07 -3.97 9.91
N ASP A 126 10.10 -4.71 9.53
CA ASP A 126 11.42 -4.17 9.18
C ASP A 126 11.67 -4.10 7.67
N ALA A 127 10.74 -4.61 6.85
CA ALA A 127 10.93 -4.67 5.41
C ALA A 127 10.86 -3.27 4.78
N PRO A 128 11.85 -2.84 3.96
CA PRO A 128 11.72 -1.63 3.16
C PRO A 128 10.56 -1.78 2.16
N VAL A 129 9.90 -0.67 1.86
CA VAL A 129 8.70 -0.64 1.00
C VAL A 129 8.95 0.24 -0.22
N THR A 130 8.72 -0.30 -1.41
CA THR A 130 8.54 0.47 -2.63
C THR A 130 7.06 0.47 -3.00
N VAL A 131 6.49 1.66 -3.22
CA VAL A 131 5.10 1.80 -3.69
C VAL A 131 5.11 1.98 -5.19
N CYS A 132 4.45 1.10 -5.94
CA CYS A 132 4.20 1.28 -7.38
C CYS A 132 2.76 1.74 -7.59
N ALA A 133 2.55 3.04 -7.64
CA ALA A 133 1.24 3.61 -7.90
C ALA A 133 0.92 3.52 -9.40
N ALA A 134 -0.08 2.72 -9.72
CA ALA A 134 -0.49 2.48 -11.11
C ALA A 134 -1.52 3.53 -11.62
N ASP A 135 -2.15 4.28 -10.72
CA ASP A 135 -3.32 5.10 -11.04
C ASP A 135 -3.15 6.59 -10.72
N ALA A 136 -4.13 7.39 -11.15
CA ALA A 136 -4.11 8.85 -11.02
C ALA A 136 -4.13 9.36 -9.57
N ARG A 137 -4.36 8.50 -8.56
CA ARG A 137 -4.28 8.90 -7.15
C ARG A 137 -2.87 9.34 -6.75
N VAL A 138 -1.85 8.98 -7.53
CA VAL A 138 -0.46 9.43 -7.34
C VAL A 138 -0.31 10.97 -7.34
N TYR A 139 -1.20 11.67 -8.05
CA TYR A 139 -1.21 13.14 -8.13
C TYR A 139 -2.03 13.81 -7.02
N GLY A 140 -2.67 13.01 -6.15
CA GLY A 140 -3.35 13.49 -4.95
C GLY A 140 -2.48 13.34 -3.70
N PRO A 141 -2.82 14.05 -2.61
CA PRO A 141 -2.20 13.79 -1.31
C PRO A 141 -2.54 12.37 -0.84
N THR A 142 -1.75 11.83 0.09
CA THR A 142 -2.05 10.55 0.72
C THR A 142 -3.45 10.58 1.37
N PRO A 143 -4.38 9.70 0.95
CA PRO A 143 -5.82 9.88 1.23
C PRO A 143 -6.22 9.68 2.70
N ALA A 144 -5.34 9.12 3.53
CA ALA A 144 -5.55 8.91 4.95
C ALA A 144 -4.22 9.09 5.71
N ARG A 145 -4.30 9.36 7.01
CA ARG A 145 -3.11 9.42 7.87
C ARG A 145 -2.44 8.04 7.90
N LEU A 146 -1.30 7.94 7.24
CA LEU A 146 -0.44 6.76 7.28
C LEU A 146 0.28 6.70 8.62
N ASP A 147 0.46 5.49 9.16
CA ASP A 147 1.29 5.28 10.35
C ASP A 147 2.73 5.75 10.04
N PRO A 148 3.33 6.65 10.85
CA PRO A 148 4.69 7.11 10.63
C PRO A 148 5.73 5.99 10.55
N LEU A 149 5.54 4.87 11.26
CA LEU A 149 6.44 3.72 11.20
C LEU A 149 6.39 3.04 9.82
N LEU A 150 5.23 3.02 9.16
CA LEU A 150 5.12 2.53 7.79
C LEU A 150 5.59 3.57 6.79
N GLY A 151 5.21 4.83 6.95
CA GLY A 151 5.59 5.91 6.02
C GLY A 151 7.10 6.11 5.91
N THR A 152 7.83 6.00 7.03
CA THR A 152 9.30 6.11 7.06
C THR A 152 10.02 4.91 6.44
N ARG A 153 9.34 3.77 6.27
CA ARG A 153 9.86 2.59 5.57
C ARG A 153 9.66 2.66 4.06
N VAL A 154 8.87 3.62 3.57
CA VAL A 154 8.69 3.77 2.12
C VAL A 154 9.91 4.47 1.55
N GLU A 155 10.73 3.75 0.81
CA GLU A 155 11.99 4.25 0.27
C GLU A 155 11.80 4.91 -1.09
N ARG A 156 10.76 4.49 -1.83
CA ARG A 156 10.53 4.95 -3.20
C ARG A 156 9.08 4.85 -3.61
N LEU A 157 8.66 5.82 -4.42
CA LEU A 157 7.40 5.80 -5.17
C LEU A 157 7.72 5.62 -6.66
N LEU A 158 7.31 4.50 -7.24
CA LEU A 158 7.28 4.29 -8.67
C LEU A 158 5.88 4.62 -9.20
N HIS A 159 5.78 5.29 -10.35
CA HIS A 159 4.48 5.61 -10.94
C HIS A 159 4.50 5.64 -12.46
N LEU A 160 3.34 5.43 -13.08
CA LEU A 160 3.16 5.75 -14.50
C LEU A 160 2.94 7.26 -14.66
N ASP A 161 3.53 7.84 -15.71
CA ASP A 161 3.29 9.25 -16.06
C ASP A 161 1.98 9.38 -16.85
N LEU A 162 0.85 9.40 -16.14
CA LEU A 162 -0.49 9.48 -16.71
C LEU A 162 -0.90 10.93 -17.03
N ALA A 163 -0.23 11.92 -16.43
CA ALA A 163 -0.47 13.33 -16.62
C ALA A 163 0.88 14.07 -16.78
N PRO A 164 1.43 14.15 -18.01
CA PRO A 164 2.73 14.75 -18.25
C PRO A 164 2.82 16.17 -17.70
N GLY A 165 3.89 16.44 -16.94
CA GLY A 165 4.15 17.74 -16.32
C GLY A 165 3.50 17.95 -14.95
N LEU A 166 2.71 17.00 -14.44
CA LEU A 166 2.24 17.01 -13.06
C LEU A 166 3.23 16.25 -12.16
N ALA A 167 3.58 16.87 -11.03
CA ALA A 167 4.37 16.22 -10.01
C ALA A 167 3.47 15.31 -9.13
N PRO A 168 3.91 14.08 -8.81
CA PRO A 168 3.31 13.26 -7.77
C PRO A 168 3.19 14.00 -6.43
N LEU A 169 2.04 13.87 -5.77
CA LEU A 169 1.81 14.39 -4.41
C LEU A 169 1.72 13.28 -3.36
N LEU A 170 1.48 12.04 -3.79
CA LEU A 170 1.41 10.88 -2.92
C LEU A 170 2.72 10.70 -2.14
N LEU A 171 2.61 10.55 -0.82
CA LEU A 171 3.74 10.31 0.11
C LEU A 171 4.79 11.43 0.20
N THR A 172 4.50 12.62 -0.35
CA THR A 172 5.39 13.77 -0.25
C THR A 172 5.61 14.24 1.19
N GLU A 173 4.64 14.02 2.08
CA GLU A 173 4.74 14.33 3.51
C GLU A 173 5.81 13.49 4.25
N PHE A 174 6.23 12.37 3.65
CA PHE A 174 7.31 11.52 4.14
C PHE A 174 8.64 11.75 3.39
N GLY A 175 8.66 12.69 2.44
CA GLY A 175 9.85 12.97 1.62
C GLY A 175 10.24 11.83 0.67
N VAL A 176 9.29 10.96 0.31
CA VAL A 176 9.56 9.79 -0.53
C VAL A 176 9.93 10.22 -1.96
N PRO A 177 11.09 9.80 -2.49
CA PRO A 177 11.47 10.12 -3.86
C PRO A 177 10.57 9.37 -4.86
N ALA A 178 9.98 10.12 -5.77
CA ALA A 178 9.19 9.59 -6.88
C ALA A 178 10.06 9.35 -8.13
N ALA A 179 9.81 8.26 -8.85
CA ALA A 179 10.40 7.96 -10.15
C ALA A 179 9.37 7.32 -11.08
N THR A 180 9.51 7.59 -12.38
CA THR A 180 8.57 7.11 -13.39
C THR A 180 8.94 5.73 -13.90
N VAL A 181 7.95 4.85 -14.04
CA VAL A 181 8.05 3.61 -14.81
C VAL A 181 7.86 3.96 -16.29
N PRO A 182 8.82 3.64 -17.18
CA PRO A 182 8.73 4.00 -18.59
C PRO A 182 7.44 3.47 -19.25
N GLY A 183 6.65 4.38 -19.83
CA GLY A 183 5.38 4.01 -20.48
C GLY A 183 5.54 3.00 -21.62
N ALA A 184 6.67 3.02 -22.33
CA ALA A 184 6.98 2.05 -23.37
C ALA A 184 7.16 0.61 -22.82
N ALA A 185 7.80 0.47 -21.65
CA ALA A 185 7.93 -0.82 -20.98
C ALA A 185 6.56 -1.34 -20.55
N PHE A 186 5.71 -0.46 -20.00
CA PHE A 186 4.33 -0.81 -19.64
C PHE A 186 3.50 -1.24 -20.86
N ALA A 187 3.57 -0.50 -21.96
CA ALA A 187 2.87 -0.85 -23.19
C ALA A 187 3.31 -2.20 -23.76
N ALA A 188 4.61 -2.54 -23.67
CA ALA A 188 5.13 -3.83 -24.11
C ALA A 188 4.56 -4.99 -23.28
N VAL A 189 4.52 -4.85 -21.95
CA VAL A 189 3.90 -5.85 -21.06
C VAL A 189 2.42 -6.04 -21.37
N VAL A 190 1.67 -4.94 -21.59
CA VAL A 190 0.25 -5.03 -21.96
C VAL A 190 0.06 -5.78 -23.27
N ALA A 191 0.92 -5.55 -24.27
CA ALA A 191 0.89 -6.29 -25.53
C ALA A 191 1.16 -7.79 -25.31
N GLU A 192 2.17 -8.13 -24.50
CA GLU A 192 2.51 -9.52 -24.15
C GLU A 192 1.36 -10.25 -23.44
N ILE A 193 0.68 -9.57 -22.51
CA ILE A 193 -0.52 -10.07 -21.83
C ILE A 193 -1.64 -10.32 -22.86
N ALA A 194 -1.89 -9.38 -23.77
CA ALA A 194 -2.92 -9.49 -24.78
C ALA A 194 -2.66 -10.67 -25.75
N ASP A 195 -1.42 -10.83 -26.21
CA ASP A 195 -1.00 -11.94 -27.07
C ASP A 195 -1.19 -13.29 -26.37
N THR A 196 -0.82 -13.36 -25.09
CA THR A 196 -0.97 -14.55 -24.27
C THR A 196 -2.42 -14.89 -24.00
N ALA A 197 -3.27 -13.89 -23.73
CA ALA A 197 -4.71 -14.07 -23.58
C ALA A 197 -5.35 -14.57 -24.90
N GLY A 198 -4.92 -14.04 -26.04
CA GLY A 198 -5.39 -14.48 -27.37
C GLY A 198 -5.05 -15.94 -27.67
N ARG A 199 -3.88 -16.43 -27.20
CA ARG A 199 -3.48 -17.84 -27.29
C ARG A 199 -4.26 -18.75 -26.36
N ALA A 200 -4.70 -18.23 -25.21
CA ALA A 200 -5.47 -18.98 -24.21
C ALA A 200 -6.98 -19.07 -24.55
N ALA A 201 -7.48 -18.21 -25.44
CA ALA A 201 -8.87 -18.24 -25.87
C ALA A 201 -9.18 -19.49 -26.72
N PRO A 202 -10.29 -20.20 -26.48
CA PRO A 202 -10.68 -21.33 -27.32
C PRO A 202 -10.91 -20.84 -28.77
N ALA A 203 -10.48 -21.64 -29.74
CA ALA A 203 -10.64 -21.38 -31.17
C ALA A 203 -12.14 -21.18 -31.51
N GLY A 204 -12.59 -19.92 -31.55
CA GLY A 204 -14.00 -19.54 -31.75
C GLY A 204 -14.46 -18.30 -30.99
N ALA A 205 -13.77 -17.90 -29.91
CA ALA A 205 -14.14 -16.70 -29.13
C ALA A 205 -13.79 -15.36 -29.84
N GLY A 206 -12.86 -15.38 -30.80
CA GLY A 206 -12.45 -14.17 -31.53
C GLY A 206 -13.51 -13.64 -32.51
N GLU A 207 -14.42 -14.50 -32.98
CA GLU A 207 -15.45 -14.14 -33.95
C GLU A 207 -16.68 -13.51 -33.27
N THR A 208 -17.03 -13.99 -32.07
CA THR A 208 -18.09 -13.39 -31.23
C THR A 208 -17.67 -12.03 -30.67
N ALA A 209 -16.42 -11.85 -30.25
CA ALA A 209 -15.90 -10.55 -29.80
C ALA A 209 -15.83 -9.50 -30.94
N ARG A 210 -15.43 -9.91 -32.16
CA ARG A 210 -15.42 -9.04 -33.35
C ARG A 210 -16.83 -8.71 -33.88
N ALA A 211 -17.82 -9.55 -33.62
CA ALA A 211 -19.22 -9.26 -33.93
C ALA A 211 -19.82 -8.25 -32.94
N ALA A 212 -19.51 -8.38 -31.64
CA ALA A 212 -19.94 -7.42 -30.62
C ALA A 212 -19.38 -6.01 -30.84
N ALA A 213 -18.10 -5.90 -31.24
CA ALA A 213 -17.46 -4.62 -31.54
C ALA A 213 -18.00 -3.92 -32.81
N ARG A 214 -18.65 -4.65 -33.73
CA ARG A 214 -19.30 -4.08 -34.92
C ARG A 214 -20.75 -3.62 -34.67
N GLY A 215 -21.37 -4.07 -33.57
CA GLY A 215 -22.71 -3.66 -33.17
C GLY A 215 -22.78 -2.31 -32.45
N SER A 216 -21.65 -1.80 -31.94
CA SER A 216 -21.56 -0.52 -31.25
C SER A 216 -21.08 0.59 -32.20
N GLY A 217 -21.98 1.06 -33.07
CA GLY A 217 -21.80 2.33 -33.76
C GLY A 217 -21.89 3.51 -32.77
N PRO A 218 -21.28 4.67 -33.06
CA PRO A 218 -21.26 5.82 -32.15
C PRO A 218 -22.67 6.37 -31.93
N MET A 219 -23.08 6.48 -30.66
CA MET A 219 -24.29 7.18 -30.27
C MET A 219 -24.12 8.67 -30.58
N THR A 220 -24.72 9.13 -31.67
CA THR A 220 -24.81 10.55 -32.01
C THR A 220 -25.70 11.24 -30.98
N ALA A 221 -25.21 12.32 -30.37
CA ALA A 221 -25.96 13.17 -29.45
C ALA A 221 -27.20 13.76 -30.14
N GLY A 222 -28.37 13.22 -29.81
CA GLY A 222 -29.66 13.77 -30.22
C GLY A 222 -30.02 14.99 -29.36
N LYS A 223 -30.31 16.11 -30.03
CA LYS A 223 -30.82 17.35 -29.43
C LYS A 223 -32.02 17.11 -28.53
N ALA A 224 -32.03 17.78 -27.38
CA ALA A 224 -33.18 17.88 -26.49
C ALA A 224 -34.30 18.73 -27.11
N ASP A 225 -35.54 18.25 -27.01
CA ASP A 225 -36.77 19.01 -27.25
C ASP A 225 -37.54 19.11 -25.91
N PRO A 226 -37.84 20.32 -25.39
CA PRO A 226 -38.33 20.49 -24.02
C PRO A 226 -39.86 20.57 -23.99
N ALA A 227 -40.56 19.42 -23.99
CA ALA A 227 -42.01 19.42 -23.73
C ALA A 227 -42.55 18.03 -23.37
N ALA A 228 -42.14 17.46 -22.23
CA ALA A 228 -42.89 16.35 -21.60
C ALA A 228 -42.46 16.17 -20.14
N ALA A 229 -42.89 17.07 -19.25
CA ALA A 229 -42.76 16.88 -17.82
C ALA A 229 -44.05 17.32 -17.14
N ARG A 230 -45.01 16.39 -16.98
CA ARG A 230 -46.04 16.47 -15.94
C ARG A 230 -46.32 15.07 -15.41
N ASP A 231 -46.40 15.03 -14.08
CA ASP A 231 -46.99 14.00 -13.24
C ASP A 231 -46.24 12.66 -13.11
N THR A 232 -45.41 12.55 -12.09
CA THR A 232 -45.76 11.87 -10.82
C THR A 232 -44.51 11.72 -9.95
N ALA A 233 -44.57 12.25 -8.72
CA ALA A 233 -43.55 12.05 -7.69
C ALA A 233 -44.23 11.51 -6.43
N PRO A 234 -43.61 10.54 -5.74
CA PRO A 234 -43.73 10.43 -4.30
C PRO A 234 -42.40 10.79 -3.62
N THR A 235 -42.53 11.64 -2.61
CA THR A 235 -41.50 12.27 -1.79
C THR A 235 -40.91 11.32 -0.74
N ALA A 236 -39.58 11.33 -0.58
CA ALA A 236 -38.90 10.92 0.65
C ALA A 236 -37.94 12.05 1.10
N PRO A 237 -37.82 12.37 2.41
CA PRO A 237 -37.16 13.59 2.85
C PRO A 237 -35.63 13.46 2.91
N ALA A 238 -34.95 14.44 2.31
CA ALA A 238 -33.51 14.63 2.44
C ALA A 238 -33.16 15.30 3.78
N LYS A 239 -32.16 14.74 4.48
CA LYS A 239 -31.53 15.39 5.64
C LYS A 239 -30.60 16.50 5.15
N THR A 240 -30.95 17.75 5.44
CA THR A 240 -30.10 18.91 5.14
C THR A 240 -29.01 19.05 6.20
N TYR A 241 -27.75 18.93 5.80
CA TYR A 241 -26.59 19.27 6.62
C TYR A 241 -26.51 20.80 6.82
N ARG A 242 -26.35 21.24 8.07
CA ARG A 242 -26.22 22.65 8.47
C ARG A 242 -24.82 22.89 9.04
N PRO A 243 -24.02 23.84 8.51
CA PRO A 243 -22.71 24.15 9.07
C PRO A 243 -22.84 24.99 10.36
N PRO A 244 -21.88 24.93 11.30
CA PRO A 244 -21.95 25.69 12.54
C PRO A 244 -21.59 27.17 12.31
N THR A 245 -22.40 28.06 12.86
CA THR A 245 -22.13 29.50 12.96
C THR A 245 -21.23 29.78 14.17
N ARG A 246 -20.15 30.55 13.97
CA ARG A 246 -19.37 31.16 15.04
C ARG A 246 -20.18 32.30 15.65
N ASP A 247 -20.52 32.19 16.94
CA ASP A 247 -20.96 33.35 17.72
C ASP A 247 -19.74 34.12 18.23
N THR A 248 -19.67 35.39 17.85
CA THR A 248 -18.75 36.37 18.41
C THR A 248 -19.56 37.48 19.07
N THR A 249 -19.54 37.53 20.40
CA THR A 249 -19.83 38.77 21.15
C THR A 249 -18.92 38.83 22.37
N PRO A 250 -18.27 39.98 22.65
CA PRO A 250 -17.15 40.07 23.57
C PRO A 250 -17.58 40.31 25.02
N THR A 251 -16.79 39.81 25.98
CA THR A 251 -16.89 40.23 27.39
C THR A 251 -15.48 40.46 27.93
N ALA A 252 -15.25 41.68 28.42
CA ALA A 252 -14.01 42.13 29.07
C ALA A 252 -14.32 42.47 30.56
N PRO A 253 -13.35 42.77 31.43
CA PRO A 253 -12.96 41.85 32.50
C PRO A 253 -13.06 42.43 33.92
N GLY A 254 -13.05 41.56 34.92
CA GLY A 254 -12.84 41.86 36.34
C GLY A 254 -13.15 40.60 37.16
N GLU A 255 -12.55 40.27 38.29
CA GLU A 255 -11.42 40.78 39.06
C GLU A 255 -11.14 39.63 40.07
N ALA A 256 -9.86 39.40 40.37
CA ALA A 256 -9.29 38.71 41.53
C ALA A 256 -10.05 37.54 42.21
N ASP A 257 -9.42 36.35 42.24
CA ASP A 257 -9.03 35.81 43.55
C ASP A 257 -7.77 34.94 43.51
N ARG A 258 -7.00 35.00 44.61
CA ARG A 258 -5.59 34.60 44.78
C ARG A 258 -5.36 33.09 44.85
N PRO A 259 -4.16 32.59 44.50
CA PRO A 259 -3.64 31.34 45.04
C PRO A 259 -2.99 31.57 46.42
N THR A 260 -3.38 30.76 47.40
CA THR A 260 -2.72 30.67 48.71
C THR A 260 -1.34 30.02 48.56
N THR A 261 -0.32 30.70 49.07
CA THR A 261 1.01 30.16 49.38
C THR A 261 1.25 30.26 50.87
N GLN A 262 1.86 29.25 51.48
CA GLN A 262 2.78 29.24 52.66
C GLN A 262 2.83 27.80 53.23
N GLY A 263 3.97 27.22 53.62
CA GLY A 263 5.36 27.70 53.79
C GLY A 263 6.36 26.52 53.70
N THR A 264 7.61 26.71 53.22
CA THR A 264 8.87 27.00 53.97
C THR A 264 9.12 26.08 55.17
N GLY A 265 10.23 25.34 55.37
CA GLY A 265 11.62 25.17 54.86
C GLY A 265 12.34 24.22 55.87
N PRO A 266 13.69 24.06 55.98
CA PRO A 266 14.86 24.50 55.19
C PRO A 266 15.74 23.31 54.69
N MET A 267 16.51 23.40 53.59
CA MET A 267 17.89 23.90 53.43
C MET A 267 18.98 23.28 54.32
N THR A 268 19.93 22.54 53.71
CA THR A 268 21.39 22.78 53.86
C THR A 268 22.16 22.21 52.65
N ALA A 269 23.03 23.07 52.10
CA ALA A 269 24.01 22.78 51.07
C ALA A 269 25.32 22.22 51.67
N GLY A 270 26.12 21.53 50.85
CA GLY A 270 27.50 21.17 51.19
C GLY A 270 28.28 20.62 50.00
N LYS A 271 29.13 21.47 49.41
CA LYS A 271 30.17 21.16 48.40
C LYS A 271 31.14 20.07 48.88
N ALA A 272 31.69 19.27 47.96
CA ALA A 272 33.10 19.30 47.55
C ALA A 272 33.53 18.01 46.78
N ASP A 273 34.13 18.21 45.61
CA ASP A 273 35.09 17.32 44.91
C ASP A 273 36.47 17.37 45.65
N PRO A 274 37.56 16.60 45.36
CA PRO A 274 37.81 15.64 44.27
C PRO A 274 38.71 14.40 44.58
N ALA A 275 38.95 13.59 43.52
CA ALA A 275 40.21 12.92 43.13
C ALA A 275 40.68 11.56 43.70
N ALA A 276 41.22 10.76 42.74
CA ALA A 276 42.23 9.68 42.82
C ALA A 276 41.73 8.31 43.34
N ALA A 277 42.15 7.13 42.85
CA ALA A 277 43.25 6.72 41.97
C ALA A 277 42.86 5.36 41.31
N ARG A 278 43.18 5.14 40.03
CA ARG A 278 44.20 4.22 39.49
C ARG A 278 44.03 2.70 39.74
N ASP A 279 44.30 1.99 38.64
CA ASP A 279 44.85 0.63 38.51
C ASP A 279 43.93 -0.55 38.88
N THR A 280 43.82 -1.64 38.12
CA THR A 280 44.64 -2.24 37.05
C THR A 280 43.77 -3.11 36.13
N ALA A 281 44.28 -3.39 34.93
CA ALA A 281 43.68 -4.15 33.83
C ALA A 281 43.73 -5.71 34.03
N PRO A 282 43.62 -6.56 32.99
CA PRO A 282 42.54 -7.54 32.83
C PRO A 282 43.01 -9.00 32.99
N THR A 283 42.08 -9.96 33.06
CA THR A 283 42.41 -11.37 32.80
C THR A 283 41.24 -12.10 32.15
N ALA A 284 41.46 -12.53 30.91
CA ALA A 284 40.82 -13.68 30.27
C ALA A 284 41.95 -14.70 29.95
N PRO A 285 41.71 -15.94 29.47
CA PRO A 285 40.47 -16.70 29.29
C PRO A 285 40.58 -18.18 29.77
N ALA A 286 39.54 -18.96 29.42
CA ALA A 286 39.51 -20.40 29.15
C ALA A 286 39.27 -21.39 30.32
N LYS A 287 38.17 -22.15 30.20
CA LYS A 287 38.18 -23.62 30.28
C LYS A 287 36.95 -24.23 29.60
N THR A 288 37.24 -25.23 28.79
CA THR A 288 36.35 -26.09 27.99
C THR A 288 36.00 -27.37 28.76
N TYR A 289 34.91 -28.04 28.35
CA TYR A 289 34.41 -29.39 28.75
C TYR A 289 33.89 -29.52 30.19
N ARG A 290 32.66 -29.96 30.46
CA ARG A 290 31.80 -31.01 29.86
C ARG A 290 30.34 -30.57 29.83
#